data_AF-A0A522GG53-F1
#
_entry.id   AF-A0A522GG53-F1
#
_cell.length_a   1.000
_cell.length_b   1.000
_cell.length_c   1.000
_cell.angle_alpha   90.00
_cell.angle_beta   90.00
_cell.angle_gamma   90.00
#
_symmetry.space_group_name_H-M   'P 1'
#
loop_
_entity.id
_entity.type
_entity.pdbx_description
1 polymer ?
#
loop_
_entity_poly.entity_id
_entity_poly.type
_entity_poly.pdbx_seq_one_letter_code
_entity_poly.pdbx_strand_id
1 'polypeptide(L)' 'MNIETSRSNAVFSPQETSAGLIDILLSSLEALAAAGQADAACRLAGRACATLRNKDPGGWRRFNALLHRLCK' A
#
# COMPACT_ATOMS: atom_id res chain seq x y z
N MET A 1 -11.19 29.82 32.54
CA MET A 1 -11.67 28.47 32.23
C MET A 1 -12.23 28.48 30.83
N ASN A 2 -11.39 28.30 29.81
CA ASN A 2 -11.80 28.22 28.40
C ASN A 2 -11.01 27.09 27.74
N ILE A 3 -11.70 26.02 27.36
CA ILE A 3 -11.16 24.90 26.60
C ILE A 3 -11.51 25.17 25.14
N GLU A 4 -10.60 25.78 24.38
CA GLU A 4 -10.69 25.80 22.91
C GLU A 4 -10.17 24.46 22.38
N THR A 5 -11.12 23.56 22.11
CA THR A 5 -10.85 22.33 21.36
C THR A 5 -10.62 22.69 19.90
N SER A 6 -9.36 22.88 19.52
CA SER A 6 -8.90 22.81 18.14
C SER A 6 -9.14 21.40 17.59
N ARG A 7 -10.34 21.15 17.06
CA ARG A 7 -10.57 20.01 16.16
C ARG A 7 -9.88 20.33 14.85
N SER A 8 -8.66 19.80 14.69
CA SER A 8 -7.98 19.69 13.40
C SER A 8 -8.90 18.93 12.44
N ASN A 9 -9.60 19.65 11.59
CA ASN A 9 -10.29 19.09 10.44
C ASN A 9 -9.22 18.78 9.39
N ALA A 10 -8.45 17.71 9.62
CA ALA A 10 -7.45 17.25 8.68
C ALA A 10 -8.19 16.77 7.42
N VAL A 11 -8.18 17.61 6.39
CA VAL A 11 -8.63 17.22 5.05
C VAL A 11 -7.61 16.20 4.57
N PHE A 12 -7.89 14.92 4.79
CA PHE A 12 -7.12 13.84 4.18
C PHE A 12 -7.24 14.01 2.68
N SER A 13 -6.13 14.40 2.05
CA SER A 13 -6.10 14.48 0.60
C SER A 13 -6.26 13.06 0.05
N PRO A 14 -7.04 12.85 -1.03
CA PRO A 14 -7.22 11.52 -1.63
C PRO A 14 -5.88 10.79 -1.93
N GLN A 15 -4.82 11.57 -2.14
CA GLN A 15 -3.45 11.09 -2.37
C GLN A 15 -2.80 10.50 -1.10
N GLU A 16 -3.01 11.10 0.07
CA GLU A 16 -2.48 10.59 1.35
C GLU A 16 -3.21 9.32 1.78
N THR A 17 -4.53 9.28 1.60
CA THR A 17 -5.33 8.07 1.86
C THR A 17 -4.88 6.93 0.94
N SER A 18 -4.61 7.22 -0.34
CA SER A 18 -4.12 6.22 -1.29
C SER A 18 -2.74 5.69 -0.90
N ALA A 19 -1.82 6.56 -0.44
CA ALA A 19 -0.51 6.16 0.04
C ALA A 19 -0.59 5.24 1.27
N GLY A 20 -1.43 5.58 2.26
CA GLY A 20 -1.64 4.74 3.44
C GLY A 20 -2.24 3.37 3.11
N LEU A 21 -3.19 3.32 2.17
CA LEU A 21 -3.76 2.05 1.69
C LEU A 21 -2.72 1.19 0.96
N ILE A 22 -1.83 1.80 0.18
CA ILE A 22 -0.73 1.09 -0.48
C ILE A 22 0.20 0.46 0.55
N ASP A 23 0.55 1.19 1.60
CA ASP A 23 1.45 0.69 2.65
C ASP A 23 0.82 -0.46 3.44
N ILE A 24 -0.46 -0.36 3.81
CA ILE A 24 -1.21 -1.46 4.45
C ILE A 24 -1.23 -2.70 3.55
N LEU A 25 -1.46 -2.52 2.24
CA LEU A 25 -1.53 -3.63 1.30
C LEU A 25 -0.15 -4.29 1.14
N LEU A 26 0.94 -3.52 1.09
CA LEU A 26 2.30 -4.05 1.06
C LEU A 26 2.61 -4.88 2.30
N SER A 27 2.34 -4.35 3.50
CA SER A 27 2.55 -5.11 4.75
C SER A 27 1.73 -6.38 4.80
N SER A 28 0.51 -6.37 4.27
CA SER A 28 -0.35 -7.55 4.19
C SER A 28 0.24 -8.63 3.26
N LEU A 29 0.79 -8.23 2.12
CA LEU A 29 1.43 -9.14 1.17
C LEU A 29 2.73 -9.73 1.73
N GLU A 30 3.51 -8.93 2.46
CA GLU A 30 4.70 -9.39 3.18
C GLU A 30 4.32 -10.43 4.25
N ALA A 31 3.26 -10.19 5.02
CA ALA A 31 2.77 -11.14 6.01
C ALA A 31 2.31 -12.47 5.38
N LEU A 32 1.60 -12.42 4.24
CA LEU A 32 1.25 -13.63 3.49
C LEU A 32 2.49 -14.42 3.05
N ALA A 33 3.49 -13.74 2.49
CA ALA A 33 4.71 -14.39 2.08
C ALA A 33 5.45 -15.03 3.26
N ALA A 34 5.53 -14.32 4.40
CA ALA A 34 6.12 -14.84 5.64
C ALA A 34 5.36 -16.05 6.21
N ALA A 35 4.06 -16.13 5.98
CA ALA A 35 3.22 -17.29 6.34
C ALA A 35 3.35 -18.48 5.37
N GLY A 36 4.29 -18.44 4.41
CA GLY A 36 4.48 -19.48 3.40
C GLY A 36 3.53 -19.38 2.20
N GLN A 37 2.69 -18.35 2.13
CA GLN A 37 1.76 -18.10 1.03
C GLN A 37 2.35 -17.19 -0.06
N ALA A 38 3.62 -17.40 -0.41
CA ALA A 38 4.36 -16.55 -1.34
C ALA A 38 3.73 -16.48 -2.75
N ASP A 39 3.19 -17.59 -3.29
CA ASP A 39 2.52 -17.59 -4.60
C ASP A 39 1.26 -16.70 -4.59
N ALA A 40 0.45 -16.79 -3.52
CA ALA A 40 -0.74 -15.96 -3.36
C ALA A 40 -0.37 -14.47 -3.23
N ALA A 41 0.65 -14.15 -2.42
CA ALA A 41 1.19 -12.79 -2.30
C ALA A 41 1.67 -12.25 -3.65
N CYS A 42 2.39 -13.07 -4.43
CA CYS A 42 2.90 -12.70 -5.75
C CYS A 42 1.78 -12.40 -6.75
N ARG A 43 0.73 -13.25 -6.81
CA ARG A 43 -0.43 -13.01 -7.68
C ARG A 43 -1.17 -11.72 -7.32
N LEU A 44 -1.37 -11.46 -6.03
CA LEU A 44 -2.03 -10.25 -5.55
C LEU A 44 -1.20 -8.99 -5.84
N ALA A 45 0.11 -9.05 -5.60
CA ALA A 45 1.02 -7.96 -5.93
C ALA A 45 1.05 -7.66 -7.44
N GLY A 46 1.02 -8.70 -8.29
CA GLY A 46 0.93 -8.55 -9.75
C GLY A 46 -0.35 -7.84 -10.19
N ARG A 47 -1.49 -8.16 -9.59
CA ARG A 47 -2.77 -7.47 -9.86
C ARG A 47 -2.74 -6.00 -9.42
N ALA A 48 -2.11 -5.70 -8.28
CA ALA A 48 -1.93 -4.33 -7.82
C ALA A 48 -1.04 -3.53 -8.80
N CYS A 49 0.08 -4.11 -9.25
CA CYS A 49 0.94 -3.52 -10.28
C CYS A 49 0.17 -3.21 -11.58
N ALA A 50 -0.61 -4.17 -12.11
CA ALA A 50 -1.40 -3.95 -13.32
C ALA A 50 -2.40 -2.79 -13.18
N THR A 51 -2.99 -2.64 -11.99
CA THR A 51 -3.98 -1.58 -11.69
C THR A 51 -3.33 -0.20 -11.56
N LEU A 52 -2.15 -0.13 -10.94
CA LEU A 52 -1.47 1.14 -10.63
C LEU A 52 -0.60 1.66 -11.78
N ARG A 53 -0.19 0.80 -12.73
CA ARG A 53 0.78 1.13 -13.81
C ARG A 53 0.50 2.45 -14.53
N ASN A 54 -0.77 2.78 -14.76
CA ASN A 54 -1.17 4.00 -15.48
C ASN A 54 -1.80 5.09 -14.58
N LYS A 55 -1.99 4.81 -13.29
CA LYS A 55 -2.73 5.67 -12.35
C LYS A 55 -1.84 6.29 -11.28
N ASP A 56 -0.88 5.52 -10.79
CA ASP A 56 0.04 5.95 -9.73
C ASP A 56 1.40 5.26 -9.94
N PRO A 57 2.32 5.93 -10.65
CA PRO A 57 3.68 5.42 -10.85
C PRO A 57 4.44 5.21 -9.54
N GLY A 58 4.11 5.97 -8.47
CA GLY A 58 4.74 5.84 -7.15
C GLY A 58 4.38 4.53 -6.48
N GLY A 59 3.08 4.26 -6.35
CA GLY A 59 2.55 2.99 -5.86
C GLY A 59 3.03 1.80 -6.70
N TRP A 60 2.97 1.92 -8.02
CA TRP A 60 3.45 0.86 -8.93
C TRP A 60 4.89 0.42 -8.62
N ARG A 61 5.82 1.37 -8.43
CA ARG A 61 7.22 1.03 -8.10
C ARG A 61 7.35 0.25 -6.80
N ARG A 62 6.56 0.58 -5.78
CA ARG A 62 6.60 -0.10 -4.47
C ARG A 62 6.18 -1.56 -4.59
N PHE A 63 5.06 -1.84 -5.26
CA PHE A 63 4.63 -3.23 -5.50
C PHE A 63 5.59 -4.00 -6.40
N ASN A 64 6.16 -3.34 -7.41
CA ASN A 64 7.15 -3.97 -8.27
C ASN A 64 8.42 -4.37 -7.49
N ALA A 65 8.90 -3.51 -6.58
CA ALA A 65 10.03 -3.82 -5.70
C ALA A 65 9.72 -5.01 -4.78
N LEU A 66 8.52 -5.07 -4.21
CA LEU A 66 8.09 -6.21 -3.39
C LEU A 66 8.09 -7.51 -4.22
N LEU A 67 7.52 -7.50 -5.43
CA LEU A 67 7.53 -8.66 -6.34
C LEU A 67 8.94 -9.19 -6.60
N HIS A 68 9.87 -8.29 -6.95
CA HIS A 68 11.27 -8.69 -7.15
C HIS A 68 11.91 -9.30 -5.90
N ARG A 69 11.48 -8.91 -4.70
CA ARG A 69 11.95 -9.50 -3.44
C ARG A 69 11.35 -10.86 -3.17
N LEU A 70 10.06 -11.06 -3.49
CA LEU A 70 9.34 -12.31 -3.23
C LEU A 70 9.62 -13.41 -4.26
N CYS A 71 10.08 -13.05 -5.46
CA CYS A 71 10.44 -13.99 -6.53
C CYS A 71 11.93 -14.39 -6.56
N LYS A 72 12.72 -13.94 -5.56
CA LYS A 72 14.07 -14.47 -5.31
C LYS A 72 14.00 -15.69 -4.42
#